data_AF-A0A2N0B2L7-F1
#
_entry.id   AF-A0A2N0B2L7-F1
#
_cell.length_a   1.000
_cell.length_b   1.000
_cell.length_c   1.000
_cell.angle_alpha   90.00
_cell.angle_beta   90.00
_cell.angle_gamma   90.00
#
_symmetry.space_group_name_H-M   'P 1'
#
loop_
_entity.id
_entity.type
_entity.pdbx_description
1 polymer ?
#
loop_
_entity_poly.entity_id
_entity_poly.type
_entity_poly.pdbx_seq_one_letter_code
_entity_poly.pdbx_strand_id
1 'polypeptide(L)'
;DRILVFRGIRILTEYVSSRSAVSRGKTEPKRSKHIYFHVAPMVSSGWKEGDPIHVWVACERMELPTCSWGNSVFFWGENLKNHSLYPYYNMAVQDAGKIYKFSLSQQPTIFRPIQDPEKKLVRAGMYGVSGLFFLNYSWFVCIFLGKFFGKGK
;
A
#
# COMPACT_ATOMS: atom_id res chain seq x y z
N ASP A 1 4.76 -11.24 -0.82
CA ASP A 1 5.44 -10.30 0.10
C ASP A 1 5.76 -8.99 -0.59
N ARG A 2 5.40 -7.86 0.04
CA ARG A 2 5.13 -6.59 -0.66
C ARG A 2 5.67 -5.34 0.03
N ILE A 3 6.43 -5.42 1.12
CA ILE A 3 6.91 -4.22 1.85
C ILE A 3 8.41 -4.06 1.63
N LEU A 4 8.83 -2.89 1.13
CA LEU A 4 10.22 -2.55 0.88
C LEU A 4 10.64 -1.31 1.70
N VAL A 5 11.90 -1.29 2.11
CA VAL A 5 12.52 -0.20 2.86
C VAL A 5 13.57 0.47 1.98
N PHE A 6 13.42 1.77 1.78
CA PHE A 6 14.35 2.58 1.01
C PHE A 6 15.04 3.60 1.91
N ARG A 7 16.34 3.81 1.67
CA ARG A 7 17.18 4.79 2.37
C ARG A 7 17.73 5.79 1.36
N GLY A 8 17.92 7.04 1.77
CA GLY A 8 18.51 8.08 0.92
C GLY A 8 17.65 8.41 -0.30
N ILE A 9 16.33 8.46 -0.11
CA ILE A 9 15.37 8.79 -1.15
C ILE A 9 14.78 10.18 -0.92
N ARG A 10 14.16 10.74 -1.96
CA ARG A 10 13.39 11.97 -1.90
C ARG A 10 12.11 11.77 -2.68
N ILE A 11 11.00 12.26 -2.15
CA ILE A 11 9.72 12.31 -2.87
C ILE A 11 9.57 13.72 -3.40
N LEU A 12 9.37 13.84 -4.71
CA LEU A 12 9.25 15.13 -5.36
C LEU A 12 7.80 15.59 -5.32
N THR A 13 7.40 16.20 -4.20
CA THR A 13 6.01 16.62 -3.95
C THR A 13 5.54 17.77 -4.85
N GLU A 14 6.47 18.46 -5.51
CA GLU A 14 6.22 19.51 -6.49
C GLU A 14 5.70 18.96 -7.84
N TYR A 15 5.92 17.67 -8.12
CA TYR A 15 5.42 16.98 -9.32
C TYR A 15 4.27 16.03 -9.03
N VAL A 16 3.43 16.36 -8.04
CA VAL A 16 2.26 15.56 -7.68
C VAL A 16 1.19 15.64 -8.76
N SER A 17 0.78 14.49 -9.27
CA SER A 17 -0.37 14.35 -10.16
C SER A 17 -1.51 13.63 -9.45
N SER A 18 -2.74 13.99 -9.80
CA SER A 18 -3.94 13.45 -9.16
C SER A 18 -4.96 13.06 -10.22
N ARG A 19 -5.51 11.85 -10.11
CA ARG A 19 -6.62 11.40 -10.96
C ARG A 19 -7.74 10.86 -10.11
N SER A 20 -8.98 11.24 -10.42
CA SER A 20 -10.15 10.69 -9.73
C SER A 20 -10.76 9.52 -10.50
N ALA A 21 -11.24 8.50 -9.79
CA ALA A 21 -12.19 7.53 -10.34
C ALA A 21 -13.47 7.49 -9.50
N VAL A 22 -14.59 7.20 -10.17
CA VAL A 22 -15.88 7.04 -9.50
C VAL A 22 -16.11 5.55 -9.26
N SER A 23 -16.16 5.15 -7.99
CA SER A 23 -16.56 3.79 -7.62
C SER A 23 -18.09 3.73 -7.50
N ARG A 24 -18.74 2.91 -8.32
CA ARG A 24 -20.18 2.59 -8.18
C ARG A 24 -20.32 1.36 -7.29
N GLY A 25 -20.86 1.54 -6.09
CA GLY A 25 -21.25 0.43 -5.23
C GLY A 25 -22.34 -0.42 -5.89
N LYS A 26 -22.25 -1.75 -5.76
CA LYS A 26 -23.27 -2.69 -6.29
C LYS A 26 -24.58 -2.67 -5.48
N THR A 27 -24.58 -2.06 -4.31
CA THR A 27 -25.72 -1.99 -3.39
C THR A 27 -25.98 -0.52 -3.04
N GLU A 28 -27.20 -0.09 -3.35
CA GLU A 28 -27.81 1.26 -3.23
C GLU A 28 -27.56 2.28 -4.38
N PRO A 29 -28.62 2.97 -4.88
CA PRO A 29 -28.52 3.79 -6.10
C PRO A 29 -27.89 5.18 -5.93
N LYS A 30 -27.31 5.54 -4.77
CA LYS A 30 -27.10 6.97 -4.43
C LYS A 30 -25.76 7.40 -3.81
N ARG A 31 -24.76 6.54 -3.65
CA ARG A 31 -23.43 6.99 -3.18
C ARG A 31 -22.31 6.58 -4.13
N SER A 32 -22.17 7.32 -5.22
CA SER A 32 -20.91 7.36 -5.98
C SER A 32 -19.84 7.98 -5.09
N LYS A 33 -18.84 7.20 -4.68
CA LYS A 33 -17.71 7.74 -3.92
C LYS A 33 -16.57 8.02 -4.90
N HIS A 34 -16.09 9.27 -4.90
CA HIS A 34 -14.91 9.68 -5.64
C HIS A 34 -13.68 9.19 -4.88
N ILE A 35 -12.80 8.49 -5.58
CA ILE A 35 -11.50 8.08 -5.08
C ILE A 35 -10.46 8.88 -5.86
N TYR A 36 -9.61 9.62 -5.15
CA TYR A 36 -8.50 10.35 -5.71
C TYR A 36 -7.21 9.53 -5.56
N PHE A 37 -6.58 9.27 -6.70
CA PHE A 37 -5.31 8.58 -6.83
C PHE A 37 -4.24 9.63 -7.05
N HIS A 38 -3.51 9.94 -6.00
CA HIS A 38 -2.38 10.86 -6.02
C HIS A 38 -1.10 10.08 -6.27
N VAL A 39 -0.22 10.60 -7.11
CA VAL A 39 1.10 10.03 -7.34
C VAL A 39 2.19 11.10 -7.33
N ALA A 40 3.37 10.73 -6.84
CA ALA A 40 4.56 11.57 -6.80
C ALA A 40 5.80 10.76 -7.20
N PRO A 41 6.78 11.34 -7.89
CA PRO A 41 8.06 10.68 -8.15
C PRO A 41 8.79 10.32 -6.86
N MET A 42 9.35 9.10 -6.80
CA MET A 42 10.30 8.69 -5.77
C MET A 42 11.67 8.56 -6.40
N VAL A 43 12.62 9.37 -5.95
CA VAL A 43 13.96 9.44 -6.53
C VAL A 43 15.03 9.27 -5.47
N SER A 44 16.29 9.07 -5.87
CA SER A 44 17.41 9.11 -4.95
C SER A 44 17.66 10.53 -4.46
N SER A 45 18.31 10.69 -3.31
CA SER A 45 18.67 12.01 -2.77
C SER A 45 19.60 12.81 -3.69
N GLY A 46 20.36 12.14 -4.55
CA GLY A 46 21.26 12.76 -5.53
C GLY A 46 20.63 13.07 -6.89
N TRP A 47 19.33 12.79 -7.08
CA TRP A 47 18.63 13.00 -8.35
C TRP A 47 18.61 14.48 -8.73
N LYS A 48 18.85 14.75 -10.01
CA LYS A 48 18.78 16.07 -10.63
C LYS A 48 17.70 16.10 -11.71
N GLU A 49 17.18 17.29 -12.00
CA GLU A 49 16.18 17.45 -13.06
C GLU A 49 16.75 16.99 -14.41
N GLY A 50 16.03 16.09 -15.06
CA GLY A 50 16.48 15.40 -16.28
C GLY A 50 16.92 13.95 -16.07
N ASP A 51 17.25 13.56 -14.83
CA ASP A 51 17.54 12.16 -14.51
C ASP A 51 16.26 11.30 -14.63
N PRO A 52 16.37 10.02 -15.07
CA PRO A 52 15.21 9.17 -15.26
C PRO A 52 14.51 8.82 -13.94
N ILE A 53 13.18 8.71 -14.00
CA ILE A 53 12.33 8.35 -12.85
C ILE A 53 11.78 6.95 -13.06
N HIS A 54 12.19 6.02 -12.22
CA HIS A 54 11.78 4.62 -12.31
C HIS A 54 10.72 4.21 -11.27
N VAL A 55 10.62 4.98 -10.19
CA VAL A 55 9.81 4.64 -9.01
C VAL A 55 8.89 5.78 -8.63
N TRP A 56 7.68 5.43 -8.23
CA TRP A 56 6.61 6.36 -7.88
C TRP A 56 6.01 5.99 -6.54
N VAL A 57 5.55 7.00 -5.80
CA VAL A 57 4.75 6.84 -4.60
C VAL A 57 3.31 7.17 -4.92
N ALA A 58 2.37 6.39 -4.41
CA ALA A 58 0.95 6.60 -4.56
C ALA A 58 0.24 6.74 -3.22
N CYS A 59 -0.75 7.62 -3.18
CA CYS A 59 -1.63 7.83 -2.05
C CYS A 59 -3.08 7.87 -2.54
N GLU A 60 -3.96 7.15 -1.85
CA GLU A 60 -5.38 7.10 -2.15
C GLU A 60 -6.15 7.85 -1.07
N ARG A 61 -6.96 8.83 -1.47
CA ARG A 61 -7.82 9.61 -0.57
C ARG A 61 -9.20 9.80 -1.16
N MET A 62 -10.18 9.93 -0.27
CA MET A 62 -11.55 10.30 -0.62
C MET A 62 -11.74 11.82 -0.72
N GLU A 63 -10.77 12.59 -0.23
CA GLU A 63 -10.80 14.05 -0.12
C GLU A 63 -9.44 14.64 -0.55
N LEU A 64 -9.48 15.77 -1.26
CA LEU A 64 -8.31 16.58 -1.61
C LEU A 64 -7.91 17.50 -0.44
N PRO A 65 -6.62 17.84 -0.20
CA PRO A 65 -5.37 17.38 -0.82
C PRO A 65 -4.48 16.60 0.18
N THR A 66 -5.06 15.71 0.99
CA THR A 66 -4.50 15.28 2.28
C THR A 66 -3.57 14.06 2.22
N CYS A 67 -2.64 14.03 1.27
CA CYS A 67 -1.66 12.94 1.18
C CYS A 67 -0.44 13.18 2.05
N SER A 68 -0.20 12.28 3.00
CA SER A 68 1.07 12.20 3.74
C SER A 68 2.00 11.27 2.97
N TRP A 69 3.05 11.83 2.39
CA TRP A 69 3.95 11.14 1.47
C TRP A 69 5.01 10.29 2.20
N GLY A 70 5.06 10.32 3.53
CA GLY A 70 6.10 9.67 4.33
C GLY A 70 7.37 10.52 4.41
N ASN A 71 8.29 10.12 5.29
CA ASN A 71 9.52 10.88 5.53
C ASN A 71 10.59 10.52 4.50
N SER A 72 11.36 11.50 4.02
CA SER A 72 12.34 11.32 2.94
C SER A 72 13.53 10.42 3.33
N VAL A 73 13.92 10.41 4.61
CA VAL A 73 15.12 9.68 5.05
C VAL A 73 14.91 8.16 5.05
N PHE A 74 13.71 7.69 5.40
CA PHE A 74 13.36 6.27 5.44
C PHE A 74 11.93 6.07 4.92
N PHE A 75 11.81 5.35 3.81
CA PHE A 75 10.51 5.07 3.19
C PHE A 75 10.16 3.59 3.28
N TRP A 76 9.01 3.31 3.88
CA TRP A 76 8.38 1.99 3.92
C TRP A 76 7.21 1.98 2.94
N GLY A 77 7.32 1.19 1.88
CA GLY A 77 6.36 1.17 0.78
C GLY A 77 5.78 -0.21 0.53
N GLU A 78 4.46 -0.30 0.35
CA GLU A 78 3.82 -1.49 -0.20
C GLU A 78 3.84 -1.45 -1.74
N ASN A 79 4.39 -2.48 -2.39
CA ASN A 79 4.39 -2.59 -3.85
C ASN A 79 2.97 -2.84 -4.39
N LEU A 80 2.49 -1.96 -5.25
CA LEU A 80 1.15 -2.00 -5.81
C LEU A 80 1.03 -2.83 -7.10
N LYS A 81 2.11 -3.43 -7.61
CA LYS A 81 2.11 -4.16 -8.90
C LYS A 81 0.95 -5.16 -9.04
N ASN A 82 0.59 -5.82 -7.95
CA ASN A 82 -0.47 -6.84 -7.91
C ASN A 82 -1.74 -6.35 -7.18
N HIS A 83 -1.94 -5.03 -7.09
CA HIS A 83 -3.12 -4.41 -6.48
C HIS A 83 -4.26 -4.29 -7.51
N SER A 84 -5.50 -4.54 -7.11
CA SER A 84 -6.67 -4.48 -8.01
C SER A 84 -6.86 -3.10 -8.66
N LEU A 85 -6.53 -2.04 -7.93
CA LEU A 85 -6.59 -0.65 -8.39
C LEU A 85 -5.31 -0.17 -9.13
N TYR A 86 -4.34 -1.06 -9.39
CA TYR A 86 -3.10 -0.71 -10.10
C TYR A 86 -3.31 0.10 -11.39
N PRO A 87 -4.30 -0.23 -12.26
CA PRO A 87 -4.54 0.54 -13.49
C PRO A 87 -4.83 2.02 -13.23
N TYR A 88 -5.52 2.36 -12.13
CA TYR A 88 -5.83 3.74 -11.77
C TYR A 88 -4.59 4.52 -11.32
N TYR A 89 -3.71 3.89 -10.54
CA TYR A 89 -2.43 4.51 -10.17
C TYR A 89 -1.53 4.68 -11.40
N ASN A 90 -1.46 3.69 -12.29
CA ASN A 90 -0.66 3.80 -13.52
C ASN A 90 -1.17 4.95 -14.40
N MET A 91 -2.49 5.10 -14.56
CA MET A 91 -3.07 6.23 -15.27
C MET A 91 -2.64 7.58 -14.69
N ALA A 92 -2.65 7.74 -13.36
CA ALA A 92 -2.18 8.96 -12.72
C ALA A 92 -0.68 9.22 -12.98
N VAL A 93 0.15 8.15 -13.00
CA VAL A 93 1.59 8.26 -13.35
C VAL A 93 1.76 8.68 -14.82
N GLN A 94 1.02 8.10 -15.75
CA GLN A 94 1.08 8.47 -17.16
C GLN A 94 0.66 9.94 -17.37
N ASP A 95 -0.35 10.41 -16.65
CA ASP A 95 -0.75 11.82 -16.69
C ASP A 95 0.37 12.72 -16.13
N ALA A 96 1.05 12.32 -15.04
CA ALA A 96 2.21 13.03 -14.51
C ALA A 96 3.35 13.11 -15.55
N GLY A 97 3.67 12.00 -16.22
CA GLY A 97 4.72 11.99 -17.26
C GLY A 97 4.39 12.88 -18.44
N LYS A 98 3.11 13.02 -18.81
CA LYS A 98 2.68 13.95 -19.86
C LYS A 98 2.79 15.41 -19.40
N ILE A 99 2.31 15.73 -18.21
CA ILE A 99 2.30 17.10 -17.67
C ILE A 99 3.74 17.61 -17.48
N TYR A 100 4.60 16.78 -16.89
CA TYR A 100 5.95 17.15 -16.51
C TYR A 100 7.03 16.65 -17.48
N LYS A 101 6.63 16.08 -18.62
CA LYS A 101 7.51 15.59 -19.69
C LYS A 101 8.56 14.57 -19.22
N PHE A 102 8.22 13.72 -18.26
CA PHE A 102 9.11 12.67 -17.80
C PHE A 102 9.12 11.47 -18.75
N SER A 103 10.30 10.86 -18.93
CA SER A 103 10.40 9.56 -19.57
C SER A 103 9.90 8.47 -18.63
N LEU A 104 8.80 7.81 -19.00
CA LEU A 104 8.16 6.79 -18.19
C LEU A 104 8.35 5.39 -18.77
N SER A 105 8.52 4.40 -17.89
CA SER A 105 8.36 2.99 -18.25
C SER A 105 6.89 2.67 -18.54
N GLN A 106 6.64 1.68 -19.40
CA GLN A 106 5.29 1.16 -19.66
C GLN A 106 4.60 0.63 -18.39
N GLN A 107 5.38 0.09 -17.45
CA GLN A 107 4.91 -0.36 -16.14
C GLN A 107 5.82 0.21 -15.05
N PRO A 108 5.55 1.44 -14.57
CA PRO A 108 6.34 2.07 -13.52
C PRO A 108 6.17 1.32 -12.20
N THR A 109 7.21 1.29 -11.37
CA THR A 109 7.07 0.70 -10.03
C THR A 109 6.39 1.69 -9.11
N ILE A 110 5.25 1.32 -8.52
CA ILE A 110 4.45 2.20 -7.66
C ILE A 110 4.36 1.63 -6.25
N PHE A 111 4.69 2.46 -5.25
CA PHE A 111 4.64 2.13 -3.84
C PHE A 111 3.60 2.95 -3.09
N ARG A 112 2.88 2.33 -2.15
CA ARG A 112 2.03 3.05 -1.21
C ARG A 112 2.76 3.24 0.14
N PRO A 113 2.89 4.46 0.67
CA PRO A 113 3.52 4.67 1.98
C PRO A 113 2.79 3.91 3.09
N ILE A 114 3.56 3.34 4.02
CA ILE A 114 3.03 2.78 5.26
C ILE A 114 3.18 3.85 6.35
N GLN A 115 2.05 4.39 6.82
CA GLN A 115 2.05 5.52 7.78
C GLN A 115 2.57 5.14 9.18
N ASP A 116 2.37 3.89 9.62
CA ASP A 116 2.85 3.37 10.91
C ASP A 116 3.48 1.96 10.70
N PRO A 117 4.74 1.88 10.23
CA PRO A 117 5.38 0.60 9.96
C PRO A 117 5.56 -0.23 11.23
N GLU A 118 5.90 0.40 12.35
CA GLU A 118 6.11 -0.26 13.64
C GLU A 118 4.83 -0.90 14.18
N LYS A 119 3.71 -0.16 14.18
CA LYS A 119 2.42 -0.72 14.61
C LYS A 119 1.99 -1.87 13.71
N LYS A 120 2.21 -1.77 12.40
CA LYS A 120 1.88 -2.86 11.46
C LYS A 120 2.72 -4.11 11.71
N LEU A 121 4.01 -3.94 12.02
CA LEU A 121 4.92 -5.02 12.38
C LEU A 121 4.52 -5.68 13.71
N VAL A 122 4.29 -4.88 14.75
CA VAL A 122 3.85 -5.37 16.07
C VAL A 122 2.53 -6.13 15.96
N ARG A 123 1.56 -5.60 15.21
CA ARG A 123 0.27 -6.24 15.01
C ARG A 123 0.41 -7.59 14.28
N ALA A 124 1.24 -7.65 13.24
CA ALA A 124 1.53 -8.91 12.55
C ALA A 124 2.22 -9.92 13.48
N GLY A 125 3.18 -9.47 14.29
CA GLY A 125 3.83 -10.29 15.32
C GLY A 125 2.83 -10.82 16.35
N MET A 126 1.94 -9.96 16.87
CA MET A 126 0.89 -10.36 17.81
C MET A 126 -0.07 -11.39 17.20
N TYR A 127 -0.52 -11.22 15.96
CA TYR A 127 -1.36 -12.23 15.30
C TYR A 127 -0.63 -13.55 15.10
N GLY A 128 0.67 -13.53 14.77
CA GLY A 128 1.50 -14.73 14.69
C GLY A 128 1.59 -15.45 16.02
N VAL A 129 1.89 -14.72 17.10
CA VAL A 129 1.97 -15.27 18.46
C VAL A 129 0.61 -15.82 18.91
N SER A 130 -0.48 -15.08 18.71
CA SER A 130 -1.84 -15.53 19.03
C SER A 130 -2.25 -16.77 18.23
N GLY A 131 -1.87 -16.87 16.95
CA GLY A 131 -2.09 -18.07 16.14
C GLY A 131 -1.31 -19.29 16.64
N LEU A 132 -0.06 -19.08 17.06
CA LEU A 132 0.76 -20.09 17.72
C LEU A 132 0.14 -20.57 19.03
N PHE A 133 -0.35 -19.65 19.86
CA PHE A 133 -1.12 -20.00 21.06
C PHE A 133 -2.40 -20.76 20.72
N PHE A 134 -3.16 -20.33 19.72
CA PHE A 134 -4.37 -21.04 19.32
C PHE A 134 -4.07 -22.46 18.87
N LEU A 135 -3.07 -22.68 18.02
CA LEU A 135 -2.66 -24.03 17.58
C LEU A 135 -2.14 -24.88 18.75
N ASN A 136 -1.36 -24.27 19.65
CA ASN A 136 -0.82 -24.95 20.84
C ASN A 136 -1.88 -25.17 21.93
N TYR A 137 -2.99 -24.45 21.97
CA TYR A 137 -4.06 -24.73 22.93
C TYR A 137 -5.22 -25.51 22.30
N SER A 138 -5.38 -25.50 20.97
CA SER A 138 -6.36 -26.30 20.25
C SER A 138 -6.11 -27.80 20.42
N TRP A 139 -4.86 -28.28 20.42
CA TRP A 139 -4.61 -29.70 20.68
C TRP A 139 -4.96 -30.11 22.12
N PHE A 140 -4.72 -29.23 23.10
CA PHE A 140 -5.13 -29.45 24.48
C PHE A 140 -6.65 -29.54 24.62
N VAL A 141 -7.40 -28.62 24.00
CA VAL A 141 -8.87 -28.64 23.98
C VAL A 141 -9.40 -29.88 23.25
N CYS A 142 -8.80 -30.29 22.12
CA CYS A 142 -9.17 -31.51 21.41
C CYS A 142 -8.91 -32.79 22.22
N ILE A 143 -7.81 -32.88 22.97
CA ILE A 143 -7.55 -34.02 23.86
C ILE A 143 -8.53 -34.03 25.03
N PHE A 144 -8.80 -32.87 25.64
CA PHE A 144 -9.73 -32.77 26.76
C PHE A 144 -11.16 -33.11 26.34
N LEU A 145 -11.63 -32.57 25.21
CA LEU A 145 -12.94 -32.90 24.64
C LEU A 145 -13.00 -34.37 24.20
N GLY A 146 -11.92 -34.93 23.62
CA GLY A 146 -11.84 -36.35 23.29
C GLY A 146 -11.91 -37.26 24.52
N LYS A 147 -11.34 -36.84 25.66
CA LYS A 147 -11.43 -37.58 26.94
C LYS A 147 -12.81 -37.49 27.61
N PHE A 148 -13.50 -36.36 27.50
CA PHE A 148 -14.80 -36.15 28.15
C PHE A 148 -16.01 -36.56 27.30
N PHE A 149 -15.92 -36.42 25.98
CA PHE A 149 -16.98 -36.83 25.03
C PHE A 149 -16.70 -38.16 24.34
N GLY A 150 -15.51 -38.74 24.52
CA GLY A 150 -15.22 -40.15 24.21
C GLY A 150 -15.93 -41.09 25.18
N LYS A 151 -17.26 -41.12 25.14
CA LYS A 151 -18.06 -42.16 25.79
C LYS A 151 -17.87 -43.47 25.03
N GLY A 152 -17.20 -44.40 25.71
CA GLY A 152 -17.43 -45.85 25.71
C GLY A 152 -17.64 -46.55 24.36
N LYS A 153 -16.64 -47.33 23.95
CA LYS A 153 -16.95 -48.69 23.50
C LYS A 153 -17.07 -49.58 24.74
#